data_AF-A0A7Y0DD80-F1
#
_entry.id   AF-A0A7Y0DD80-F1
#
_cell.length_a   1.000
_cell.length_b   1.000
_cell.length_c   1.000
_cell.angle_alpha   90.00
_cell.angle_beta   90.00
_cell.angle_gamma   90.00
#
_symmetry.space_group_name_H-M   'P 1'
#
loop_
_entity.id
_entity.type
_entity.pdbx_description
1 polymer ?
#
loop_
_entity_poly.entity_id
_entity_poly.type
_entity_poly.pdbx_seq_one_letter_code
_entity_poly.pdbx_strand_id
1 'polypeptide(L)'
;LSTLHGDVDTTVDIPASQAGTTPAVACSGWSDYTEYGTPRDPAAAATVGGDRGYSWLGAKQRSTSATFSAGLTLMGDRLYNATRGLFTSTDPEAGGGTTAYGYPTDPINQFDLNGHCWSWAQKACDAGKKVGHILRFARNAQMTAMAVTYAYVRHGRCSRSEGLTVNCEGVRGANGRGGFTFGNAWMHETRNRDYSAKELRARKRHEARHSTQYAILGGTRFLVAYSVDWAIHHGNRTHMWFERMAGLHDGGYS
;
A
#
# COMPACT_ATOMS: atom_id res chain seq x y z
N LEU A 1 15.54 -6.13 24.24
CA LEU A 1 16.11 -7.30 23.55
C LEU A 1 15.09 -7.81 22.55
N SER A 2 15.53 -8.34 21.42
CA SER A 2 14.64 -8.97 20.43
C SER A 2 15.12 -10.37 20.06
N THR A 3 14.18 -11.23 19.64
CA THR A 3 14.46 -12.55 19.06
C THR A 3 15.23 -12.41 17.74
N LEU A 4 15.75 -13.54 17.22
CA LEU A 4 16.33 -13.63 15.87
C LEU A 4 15.32 -13.27 14.76
N HIS A 5 14.03 -13.49 15.01
CA HIS A 5 12.96 -13.13 14.09
C HIS A 5 12.63 -11.62 14.12
N GLY A 6 13.04 -10.93 15.18
CA GLY A 6 12.86 -9.48 15.37
C GLY A 6 11.67 -9.12 16.26
N ASP A 7 11.17 -10.08 17.05
CA ASP A 7 10.11 -9.87 18.03
C ASP A 7 10.72 -9.31 19.31
N VAL A 8 10.04 -8.39 19.99
CA VAL A 8 10.58 -7.79 21.22
C VAL A 8 10.19 -8.64 22.42
N ASP A 9 11.15 -9.35 23.02
CA ASP A 9 10.89 -10.21 24.18
C ASP A 9 10.89 -9.42 25.48
N THR A 10 11.72 -8.37 25.56
CA THR A 10 11.87 -7.59 26.78
C THR A 10 12.43 -6.20 26.48
N THR A 11 12.06 -5.23 27.29
CA THR A 11 12.57 -3.87 27.26
C THR A 11 13.18 -3.52 28.61
N VAL A 12 13.99 -2.48 28.63
CA VAL A 12 14.53 -1.89 29.87
C VAL A 12 14.16 -0.42 29.82
N ASP A 13 13.29 -0.01 30.73
CA ASP A 13 12.92 1.39 30.85
C ASP A 13 14.00 2.17 31.58
N ILE A 14 14.37 3.31 30.99
CA ILE A 14 15.26 4.29 31.60
C ILE A 14 14.43 5.56 31.80
N PRO A 15 13.96 5.85 33.03
CA PRO A 15 13.24 7.07 33.34
C PRO A 15 14.03 8.31 32.92
N ALA A 16 13.34 9.31 32.38
CA ALA A 16 13.98 10.55 31.92
C ALA A 16 14.72 11.32 33.05
N SER A 17 14.35 11.09 34.30
CA SER A 17 14.98 11.66 35.49
C SER A 17 16.15 10.82 36.04
N GLN A 18 16.44 9.64 35.48
CA GLN A 18 17.50 8.77 35.96
C GLN A 18 18.88 9.36 35.64
N ALA A 19 19.72 9.50 36.68
CA ALA A 19 21.10 9.92 36.50
C ALA A 19 21.86 8.90 35.63
N GLY A 20 22.72 9.38 34.72
CA GLY A 20 23.48 8.51 33.79
C GLY A 20 24.46 7.54 34.46
N THR A 21 24.68 7.66 35.76
CA THR A 21 25.52 6.76 36.58
C THR A 21 24.72 5.64 37.25
N THR A 22 23.39 5.67 37.20
CA THR A 22 22.54 4.65 37.82
C THR A 22 22.36 3.49 36.84
N PRO A 23 22.84 2.28 37.15
CA PRO A 23 22.66 1.13 36.27
C PRO A 23 21.19 0.66 36.28
N ALA A 24 20.72 0.15 35.14
CA ALA A 24 19.46 -0.57 35.08
C ALA A 24 19.64 -1.96 35.71
N VAL A 25 18.79 -2.30 36.69
CA VAL A 25 18.89 -3.53 37.49
C VAL A 25 17.81 -4.56 37.19
N ALA A 26 16.83 -4.20 36.37
CA ALA A 26 15.72 -5.07 35.99
C ALA A 26 15.24 -4.75 34.57
N CYS A 27 14.54 -5.69 33.96
CA CYS A 27 13.80 -5.48 32.72
C CYS A 27 12.34 -5.17 33.01
N SER A 28 11.66 -4.52 32.07
CA SER A 28 10.26 -4.10 32.20
C SER A 28 9.27 -5.27 32.13
N GLY A 29 9.72 -6.44 31.68
CA GLY A 29 8.92 -7.65 31.59
C GLY A 29 9.47 -8.65 30.58
N TRP A 30 8.76 -9.76 30.41
CA TRP A 30 9.03 -10.76 29.39
C TRP A 30 7.76 -11.04 28.61
N SER A 31 7.84 -11.06 27.28
CA SER A 31 6.72 -11.40 26.40
C SER A 31 7.16 -12.37 25.31
N ASP A 32 6.24 -13.24 24.93
CA ASP A 32 6.42 -14.22 23.86
C ASP A 32 5.19 -14.29 22.94
N TYR A 33 5.43 -14.72 21.72
CA TYR A 33 4.46 -14.70 20.63
C TYR A 33 4.38 -16.07 19.96
N THR A 34 3.23 -16.38 19.38
CA THR A 34 3.11 -17.49 18.43
C THR A 34 3.80 -17.15 17.12
N GLU A 35 3.93 -18.14 16.24
CA GLU A 35 4.59 -18.05 14.94
C GLU A 35 3.97 -16.95 14.06
N TYR A 36 2.66 -16.73 14.20
CA TYR A 36 1.89 -15.71 13.48
C TYR A 36 1.71 -14.41 14.26
N GLY A 37 2.37 -14.26 15.41
CA GLY A 37 2.42 -13.00 16.17
C GLY A 37 1.30 -12.77 17.16
N THR A 38 0.51 -13.79 17.48
CA THR A 38 -0.44 -13.68 18.60
C THR A 38 0.35 -13.75 19.91
N PRO A 39 0.24 -12.77 20.82
CA PRO A 39 0.92 -12.85 22.12
C PRO A 39 0.36 -14.00 22.95
N ARG A 40 1.24 -14.76 23.63
CA ARG A 40 0.77 -15.81 24.55
C ARG A 40 0.22 -15.21 25.84
N ASP A 41 0.84 -14.12 26.30
CA ASP A 41 0.33 -13.25 27.34
C ASP A 41 0.13 -11.83 26.78
N PRO A 42 -1.13 -11.43 26.46
CA PRO A 42 -1.43 -10.10 25.95
C PRO A 42 -1.07 -8.96 26.92
N ALA A 43 -1.16 -9.18 28.22
CA ALA A 43 -0.86 -8.16 29.22
C ALA A 43 0.66 -7.91 29.28
N ALA A 44 1.45 -8.98 29.33
CA ALA A 44 2.90 -8.87 29.28
C ALA A 44 3.41 -8.26 27.97
N ALA A 45 2.83 -8.65 26.83
CA ALA A 45 3.17 -8.09 25.53
C ALA A 45 2.84 -6.59 25.42
N ALA A 46 1.77 -6.12 26.08
CA ALA A 46 1.44 -4.70 26.16
C ALA A 46 2.45 -3.93 27.01
N THR A 47 2.87 -4.50 28.15
CA THR A 47 3.92 -3.90 28.99
C THR A 47 5.25 -3.79 28.26
N VAL A 48 5.70 -4.86 27.61
CA VAL A 48 6.97 -4.88 26.88
C VAL A 48 6.92 -4.00 25.63
N GLY A 49 5.82 -4.04 24.88
CA GLY A 49 5.65 -3.25 23.65
C GLY A 49 5.48 -1.75 23.90
N GLY A 50 5.13 -1.35 25.12
CA GLY A 50 4.91 0.03 25.55
C GLY A 50 3.83 0.74 24.73
N ASP A 51 3.81 2.07 24.81
CA ASP A 51 2.80 2.90 24.14
C ASP A 51 2.74 2.64 22.62
N ARG A 52 3.91 2.50 21.98
CA ARG A 52 4.00 2.25 20.53
C ARG A 52 3.59 0.82 20.15
N GLY A 53 3.41 -0.08 21.11
CA GLY A 53 3.04 -1.48 20.87
C GLY A 53 4.04 -2.21 20.00
N TYR A 54 5.34 -2.03 20.23
CA TYR A 54 6.38 -2.77 19.52
C TYR A 54 6.58 -4.13 20.15
N SER A 55 5.75 -5.08 19.72
CA SER A 55 5.68 -6.44 20.22
C SER A 55 6.27 -7.42 19.18
N TRP A 56 5.44 -8.25 18.55
CA TRP A 56 5.84 -9.10 17.42
C TRP A 56 6.31 -8.25 16.23
N LEU A 57 7.48 -8.59 15.66
CA LEU A 57 8.23 -7.80 14.67
C LEU A 57 8.56 -6.36 15.10
N GLY A 58 8.59 -6.07 16.40
CA GLY A 58 8.87 -4.74 16.94
C GLY A 58 10.25 -4.19 16.56
N ALA A 59 11.27 -5.05 16.38
CA ALA A 59 12.58 -4.63 15.87
C ALA A 59 12.52 -4.07 14.44
N LYS A 60 11.50 -4.45 13.66
CA LYS A 60 11.20 -3.92 12.31
C LYS A 60 10.19 -2.76 12.36
N GLN A 61 10.00 -2.17 13.55
CA GLN A 61 9.10 -1.05 13.81
C GLN A 61 7.64 -1.34 13.40
N ARG A 62 7.23 -2.60 13.49
CA ARG A 62 5.84 -3.00 13.28
C ARG A 62 5.09 -2.83 14.59
N SER A 63 4.17 -1.86 14.62
CA SER A 63 3.29 -1.66 15.78
C SER A 63 2.14 -2.65 15.71
N THR A 64 1.82 -3.25 16.86
CA THR A 64 0.66 -4.11 17.08
C THR A 64 -0.30 -3.48 18.10
N SER A 65 -0.19 -2.16 18.32
CA SER A 65 -0.95 -1.48 19.36
C SER A 65 -2.46 -1.57 19.11
N ALA A 66 -3.20 -1.94 20.15
CA ALA A 66 -4.66 -1.88 20.14
C ALA A 66 -5.15 -0.44 19.90
N THR A 67 -4.45 0.55 20.47
CA THR A 67 -4.81 1.97 20.41
C THR A 67 -4.53 2.59 19.03
N PHE A 68 -3.38 2.28 18.43
CA PHE A 68 -2.96 2.93 17.17
C PHE A 68 -3.36 2.17 15.91
N SER A 69 -3.54 0.85 16.03
CA SER A 69 -3.73 -0.03 14.88
C SER A 69 -4.88 -1.02 15.04
N ALA A 70 -5.75 -0.83 16.05
CA ALA A 70 -6.86 -1.73 16.37
C ALA A 70 -6.42 -3.20 16.54
N GLY A 71 -5.17 -3.43 16.98
CA GLY A 71 -4.58 -4.76 17.12
C GLY A 71 -4.13 -5.41 15.81
N LEU A 72 -4.25 -4.72 14.67
CA LEU A 72 -3.69 -5.15 13.39
C LEU A 72 -2.25 -4.66 13.25
N THR A 73 -1.46 -5.32 12.40
CA THR A 73 -0.07 -4.93 12.14
C THR A 73 0.07 -4.31 10.76
N LEU A 74 0.61 -3.10 10.65
CA LEU A 74 0.84 -2.45 9.35
C LEU A 74 2.11 -3.00 8.67
N MET A 75 1.91 -3.82 7.65
CA MET A 75 2.96 -4.42 6.84
C MET A 75 3.05 -3.69 5.50
N GLY A 76 3.34 -2.38 5.49
CA GLY A 76 3.40 -1.60 4.25
C GLY A 76 2.01 -1.31 3.69
N ASP A 77 1.66 -1.93 2.57
CA ASP A 77 0.40 -1.66 1.85
C ASP A 77 -0.80 -2.45 2.39
N ARG A 78 -0.55 -3.46 3.24
CA ARG A 78 -1.59 -4.32 3.83
C ARG A 78 -1.56 -4.29 5.36
N LEU A 79 -2.75 -4.40 5.96
CA LEU A 79 -2.91 -4.68 7.38
C LEU A 79 -2.95 -6.18 7.61
N TYR A 80 -2.20 -6.66 8.59
CA TYR A 80 -2.10 -8.06 8.97
C TYR A 80 -2.88 -8.33 10.26
N ASN A 81 -3.63 -9.43 10.27
CA ASN A 81 -4.37 -9.92 11.43
C ASN A 81 -3.66 -11.16 12.01
N ALA A 82 -2.97 -10.98 13.13
CA ALA A 82 -2.21 -12.04 13.81
C ALA A 82 -3.10 -13.19 14.31
N THR A 83 -4.35 -12.92 14.69
CA THR A 83 -5.31 -13.95 15.16
C THR A 83 -5.66 -14.93 14.04
N ARG A 84 -5.70 -14.47 12.79
CA ARG A 84 -6.04 -15.31 11.63
C ARG A 84 -4.84 -15.73 10.80
N GLY A 85 -3.67 -15.13 11.00
CA GLY A 85 -2.50 -15.37 10.15
C GLY A 85 -2.67 -14.84 8.72
N LEU A 86 -3.53 -13.83 8.52
CA LEU A 86 -3.93 -13.35 7.18
C LEU A 86 -3.88 -11.84 7.07
N PHE A 87 -3.64 -11.35 5.85
CA PHE A 87 -3.87 -9.96 5.49
C PHE A 87 -5.37 -9.65 5.39
N THR A 88 -5.75 -8.41 5.68
CA THR A 88 -7.15 -7.95 5.61
C THR A 88 -7.57 -7.51 4.21
N SER A 89 -6.64 -7.47 3.26
CA SER A 89 -6.88 -7.12 1.85
C SER A 89 -6.19 -8.10 0.91
N THR A 90 -6.73 -8.24 -0.30
CA THR A 90 -6.11 -9.02 -1.37
C THR A 90 -4.73 -8.47 -1.72
N ASP A 91 -3.82 -9.36 -2.06
CA ASP A 91 -2.50 -8.99 -2.58
C ASP A 91 -2.63 -8.05 -3.77
N PRO A 92 -2.01 -6.86 -3.73
CA PRO A 92 -1.92 -6.00 -4.90
C PRO A 92 -1.21 -6.68 -6.09
N GLU A 93 -0.35 -7.66 -5.82
CA GLU A 93 0.45 -8.37 -6.82
C GLU A 93 0.02 -9.83 -6.96
N ALA A 94 -0.29 -10.23 -8.19
CA ALA A 94 -0.59 -11.62 -8.50
C ALA A 94 0.68 -12.48 -8.34
N GLY A 95 0.62 -13.50 -7.47
CA GLY A 95 1.73 -14.43 -7.23
C GLY A 95 2.73 -13.99 -6.16
N GLY A 96 2.43 -12.95 -5.38
CA GLY A 96 3.27 -12.49 -4.26
C GLY A 96 3.35 -13.46 -3.07
N GLY A 97 2.38 -14.36 -2.94
CA GLY A 97 2.34 -15.44 -1.94
C GLY A 97 1.51 -16.63 -2.42
N THR A 98 1.34 -17.65 -1.57
CA THR A 98 0.57 -18.87 -1.93
C THR A 98 -0.93 -18.61 -2.13
N THR A 99 -1.49 -17.60 -1.45
CA THR A 99 -2.91 -17.23 -1.56
C THR A 99 -3.07 -15.71 -1.56
N ALA A 100 -4.22 -15.22 -2.04
CA ALA A 100 -4.48 -13.77 -2.16
C ALA A 100 -4.44 -13.00 -0.83
N TYR A 101 -4.59 -13.66 0.32
CA TYR A 101 -4.56 -13.04 1.65
C TYR A 101 -3.44 -13.58 2.52
N GLY A 102 -2.61 -14.48 1.99
CA GLY A 102 -1.67 -15.26 2.78
C GLY A 102 -0.49 -14.45 3.29
N TYR A 103 -0.21 -14.56 4.58
CA TYR A 103 1.12 -14.29 5.12
C TYR A 103 2.04 -15.50 4.83
N PRO A 104 3.39 -15.37 4.85
CA PRO A 104 4.28 -16.52 4.68
C PRO A 104 3.87 -17.74 5.50
N THR A 105 3.86 -18.91 4.86
CA THR A 105 3.48 -20.19 5.49
C THR A 105 4.51 -20.68 6.50
N ASP A 106 5.74 -20.18 6.41
CA ASP A 106 6.82 -20.36 7.38
C ASP A 106 7.18 -18.99 7.99
N PRO A 107 6.35 -18.45 8.90
CA PRO A 107 6.51 -17.11 9.44
C PRO A 107 7.64 -17.01 10.48
N ILE A 108 8.32 -18.12 10.83
CA ILE A 108 9.51 -18.11 11.68
C ILE A 108 10.72 -17.68 10.87
N ASN A 109 10.86 -18.22 9.65
CA ASN A 109 12.00 -17.96 8.79
C ASN A 109 11.71 -16.88 7.73
N GLN A 110 10.45 -16.49 7.54
CA GLN A 110 10.04 -15.59 6.47
C GLN A 110 9.08 -14.52 6.97
N PHE A 111 9.18 -13.34 6.37
CA PHE A 111 8.31 -12.20 6.67
C PHE A 111 7.86 -11.49 5.39
N ASP A 112 6.67 -10.89 5.43
CA ASP A 112 6.20 -9.92 4.42
C ASP A 112 5.97 -8.57 5.11
N LEU A 113 6.96 -7.68 5.03
CA LEU A 113 6.94 -6.38 5.72
C LEU A 113 6.40 -5.23 4.87
N ASN A 114 6.24 -5.47 3.57
CA ASN A 114 5.72 -4.48 2.62
C ASN A 114 4.30 -4.79 2.15
N GLY A 115 3.78 -5.98 2.44
CA GLY A 115 2.42 -6.39 2.13
C GLY A 115 2.29 -6.73 0.66
N HIS A 116 3.34 -7.30 0.07
CA HIS A 116 3.32 -7.70 -1.33
C HIS A 116 4.03 -9.03 -1.60
N CYS A 117 5.11 -9.36 -0.88
CA CYS A 117 5.89 -10.56 -1.14
C CYS A 117 6.69 -11.04 0.07
N TRP A 118 6.98 -12.35 0.09
CA TRP A 118 7.79 -12.99 1.11
C TRP A 118 9.28 -12.60 1.03
N SER A 119 9.96 -12.53 2.18
CA SER A 119 11.33 -11.99 2.36
C SER A 119 12.40 -12.53 1.39
N TRP A 120 12.52 -13.86 1.18
CA TRP A 120 13.52 -14.45 0.28
C TRP A 120 13.24 -14.14 -1.18
N ALA A 121 11.96 -13.96 -1.53
CA ALA A 121 11.52 -13.53 -2.83
C ALA A 121 11.49 -12.00 -2.97
N GLN A 122 11.76 -11.22 -1.93
CA GLN A 122 11.56 -9.76 -1.94
C GLN A 122 12.37 -9.08 -3.05
N LYS A 123 13.64 -9.47 -3.24
CA LYS A 123 14.46 -8.95 -4.37
C LYS A 123 13.91 -9.37 -5.73
N ALA A 124 13.44 -10.61 -5.86
CA ALA A 124 12.86 -11.13 -7.09
C ALA A 124 11.51 -10.45 -7.40
N CYS A 125 10.70 -10.19 -6.37
CA CYS A 125 9.47 -9.44 -6.46
C CYS A 125 9.71 -7.97 -6.77
N ASP A 126 10.68 -7.32 -6.15
CA ASP A 126 11.03 -5.93 -6.45
C ASP A 126 11.56 -5.81 -7.89
N ALA A 127 12.33 -6.79 -8.35
CA ALA A 127 12.74 -6.90 -9.75
C ALA A 127 11.54 -7.15 -10.67
N GLY A 128 10.64 -8.08 -10.30
CA GLY A 128 9.40 -8.38 -11.01
C GLY A 128 8.48 -7.17 -11.13
N LYS A 129 8.33 -6.37 -10.06
CA LYS A 129 7.60 -5.10 -10.03
C LYS A 129 8.22 -4.08 -10.98
N LYS A 130 9.54 -3.92 -10.95
CA LYS A 130 10.24 -3.02 -11.89
C LYS A 130 9.99 -3.46 -13.33
N VAL A 131 10.12 -4.75 -13.62
CA VAL A 131 9.84 -5.31 -14.95
C VAL A 131 8.37 -5.11 -15.33
N GLY A 132 7.43 -5.38 -14.43
CA GLY A 132 6.00 -5.18 -14.63
C GLY A 132 5.66 -3.72 -14.92
N HIS A 133 6.23 -2.78 -14.16
CA HIS A 133 6.08 -1.34 -14.39
C HIS A 133 6.66 -0.93 -15.74
N ILE A 134 7.82 -1.48 -16.15
CA ILE A 134 8.43 -1.21 -17.45
C ILE A 134 7.56 -1.76 -18.59
N LEU A 135 7.06 -2.99 -18.47
CA LEU A 135 6.20 -3.62 -19.47
C LEU A 135 4.87 -2.87 -19.60
N ARG A 136 4.24 -2.51 -18.47
CA ARG A 136 3.06 -1.66 -18.42
C ARG A 136 3.35 -0.30 -19.08
N PHE A 137 4.48 0.31 -18.75
CA PHE A 137 4.90 1.58 -19.33
C PHE A 137 5.05 1.49 -20.84
N ALA A 138 5.79 0.50 -21.33
CA ALA A 138 6.03 0.27 -22.74
C ALA A 138 4.73 0.01 -23.51
N ARG A 139 3.85 -0.85 -23.01
CA ARG A 139 2.57 -1.17 -23.66
C ARG A 139 1.62 0.04 -23.72
N ASN A 140 1.69 0.91 -22.72
CA ASN A 140 0.88 2.12 -22.65
C ASN A 140 1.58 3.38 -23.20
N ALA A 141 2.79 3.27 -23.74
CA ALA A 141 3.63 4.42 -24.07
C ALA A 141 2.95 5.38 -25.07
N GLN A 142 2.28 4.82 -26.08
CA GLN A 142 1.54 5.58 -27.10
C GLN A 142 0.43 6.45 -26.47
N MET A 143 -0.45 5.84 -25.68
CA MET A 143 -1.55 6.55 -25.01
C MET A 143 -1.02 7.57 -23.99
N THR A 144 0.06 7.22 -23.28
CA THR A 144 0.70 8.11 -22.30
C THR A 144 1.27 9.35 -22.99
N ALA A 145 1.91 9.19 -24.15
CA ALA A 145 2.44 10.31 -24.93
C ALA A 145 1.31 11.25 -25.42
N MET A 146 0.19 10.70 -25.89
CA MET A 146 -0.98 11.49 -26.29
C MET A 146 -1.56 12.28 -25.11
N ALA A 147 -1.71 11.64 -23.96
CA ALA A 147 -2.22 12.26 -22.74
C ALA A 147 -1.32 13.40 -22.24
N VAL A 148 -0.01 13.16 -22.17
CA VAL A 148 0.96 14.20 -21.75
C VAL A 148 0.98 15.36 -22.73
N THR A 149 0.93 15.09 -24.03
CA THR A 149 0.86 16.15 -25.06
C THR A 149 -0.41 16.98 -24.90
N TYR A 150 -1.56 16.31 -24.71
CA TYR A 150 -2.83 16.99 -24.47
C TYR A 150 -2.78 17.86 -23.19
N ALA A 151 -2.20 17.34 -22.11
CA ALA A 151 -2.04 18.06 -20.86
C ALA A 151 -1.23 19.35 -21.06
N TYR A 152 -0.10 19.30 -21.78
CA TYR A 152 0.69 20.49 -22.08
C TYR A 152 -0.06 21.51 -22.95
N VAL A 153 -0.78 21.05 -23.98
CA VAL A 153 -1.62 21.92 -24.83
C VAL A 153 -2.71 22.62 -24.01
N ARG A 154 -3.17 21.99 -22.92
CA ARG A 154 -4.19 22.51 -22.00
C ARG A 154 -3.60 23.18 -20.75
N HIS A 155 -2.34 23.60 -20.79
CA HIS A 155 -1.60 24.30 -19.72
C HIS A 155 -1.43 23.50 -18.42
N GLY A 156 -1.55 22.19 -18.48
CA GLY A 156 -1.26 21.30 -17.36
C GLY A 156 0.24 21.10 -17.14
N ARG A 157 0.59 20.61 -15.95
CA ARG A 157 1.96 20.23 -15.58
C ARG A 157 2.02 18.75 -15.29
N CYS A 158 2.93 18.04 -15.96
CA CYS A 158 3.10 16.60 -15.78
C CYS A 158 4.38 16.31 -14.97
N SER A 159 4.27 15.38 -14.02
CA SER A 159 5.39 14.91 -13.19
C SER A 159 5.38 13.39 -13.11
N ARG A 160 6.57 12.77 -13.03
CA ARG A 160 6.67 11.32 -12.84
C ARG A 160 6.30 10.97 -11.40
N SER A 161 5.44 9.97 -11.25
CA SER A 161 5.02 9.43 -9.96
C SER A 161 5.51 7.98 -9.82
N GLU A 162 5.24 7.37 -8.68
CA GLU A 162 5.62 6.00 -8.38
C GLU A 162 5.05 5.02 -9.43
N GLY A 163 5.80 3.95 -9.68
CA GLY A 163 5.43 2.91 -10.63
C GLY A 163 5.49 3.29 -12.11
N LEU A 164 6.24 4.34 -12.49
CA LEU A 164 6.28 4.89 -13.86
C LEU A 164 4.91 5.43 -14.32
N THR A 165 4.06 5.84 -13.38
CA THR A 165 2.87 6.66 -13.69
C THR A 165 3.27 8.12 -13.92
N VAL A 166 2.43 8.86 -14.63
CA VAL A 166 2.59 10.29 -14.89
C VAL A 166 1.39 11.02 -14.31
N ASN A 167 1.64 11.99 -13.44
CA ASN A 167 0.62 12.82 -12.83
C ASN A 167 0.58 14.17 -13.54
N CYS A 168 -0.51 14.47 -14.24
CA CYS A 168 -0.74 15.73 -14.95
C CYS A 168 -1.82 16.56 -14.23
N GLU A 169 -1.39 17.62 -13.55
CA GLU A 169 -2.27 18.51 -12.77
C GLU A 169 -2.60 19.81 -13.54
N GLY A 170 -3.69 20.47 -13.19
CA GLY A 170 -4.05 21.77 -13.78
C GLY A 170 -4.52 21.68 -15.24
N VAL A 171 -4.92 20.50 -15.71
CA VAL A 171 -5.29 20.28 -17.12
C VAL A 171 -6.69 20.85 -17.39
N ARG A 172 -6.78 21.93 -18.17
CA ARG A 172 -8.05 22.60 -18.47
C ARG A 172 -8.99 21.72 -19.29
N GLY A 173 -10.17 21.41 -18.73
CA GLY A 173 -11.17 20.53 -19.34
C GLY A 173 -11.12 19.08 -18.85
N ALA A 174 -10.22 18.76 -17.92
CA ALA A 174 -10.19 17.47 -17.22
C ALA A 174 -11.12 17.45 -16.00
N ASN A 175 -12.37 17.88 -16.20
CA ASN A 175 -13.34 18.23 -15.14
C ASN A 175 -14.15 17.01 -14.65
N GLY A 176 -13.72 15.79 -14.97
CA GLY A 176 -14.30 14.59 -14.36
C GLY A 176 -14.02 14.61 -12.87
N ARG A 177 -15.03 14.37 -12.01
CA ARG A 177 -14.85 14.25 -10.56
C ARG A 177 -13.68 13.29 -10.25
N GLY A 178 -12.51 13.83 -9.89
CA GLY A 178 -11.30 13.06 -9.59
C GLY A 178 -10.28 12.88 -10.73
N GLY A 179 -10.51 13.45 -11.92
CA GLY A 179 -9.65 13.26 -13.10
C GLY A 179 -10.00 12.00 -13.89
N PHE A 180 -9.14 11.68 -14.86
CA PHE A 180 -9.23 10.46 -15.66
C PHE A 180 -7.84 10.00 -16.14
N THR A 181 -7.66 8.68 -16.28
CA THR A 181 -6.38 8.08 -16.70
C THR A 181 -6.38 7.65 -18.17
N PHE A 182 -5.30 7.99 -18.87
CA PHE A 182 -4.99 7.52 -20.23
C PHE A 182 -3.59 6.90 -20.27
N GLY A 183 -3.52 5.60 -20.57
CA GLY A 183 -2.25 4.88 -20.50
C GLY A 183 -1.72 4.89 -19.08
N ASN A 184 -0.55 5.51 -18.85
CA ASN A 184 -0.01 5.71 -17.50
C ASN A 184 -0.17 7.14 -16.98
N ALA A 185 -0.84 8.02 -17.72
CA ALA A 185 -1.00 9.42 -17.36
C ALA A 185 -2.37 9.68 -16.74
N TRP A 186 -2.39 10.11 -15.49
CA TRP A 186 -3.58 10.62 -14.82
C TRP A 186 -3.67 12.13 -15.02
N MET A 187 -4.77 12.59 -15.63
CA MET A 187 -5.03 14.01 -15.88
C MET A 187 -6.18 14.51 -15.02
N HIS A 188 -5.95 15.60 -14.30
CA HIS A 188 -6.97 16.25 -13.48
C HIS A 188 -6.81 17.77 -13.48
N GLU A 189 -7.92 18.48 -13.29
CA GLU A 189 -7.95 19.95 -13.27
C GLU A 189 -7.43 20.52 -11.95
N THR A 190 -7.75 19.88 -10.82
CA THR A 190 -7.30 20.28 -9.47
C THR A 190 -5.78 20.27 -9.37
N ARG A 191 -5.15 21.14 -8.58
CA ARG A 191 -3.71 21.05 -8.36
C ARG A 191 -3.40 20.07 -7.24
N ASN A 192 -2.25 19.40 -7.30
CA ASN A 192 -1.82 18.47 -6.25
C ASN A 192 -1.75 19.12 -4.87
N ARG A 193 -1.43 20.42 -4.81
CA ARG A 193 -1.36 21.20 -3.57
C ARG A 193 -2.72 21.36 -2.88
N ASP A 194 -3.80 21.16 -3.62
CA ASP A 194 -5.17 21.31 -3.11
C ASP A 194 -5.67 20.00 -2.46
N TYR A 195 -4.95 18.89 -2.63
CA TYR A 195 -5.24 17.61 -1.97
C TYR A 195 -4.44 17.42 -0.69
N SER A 196 -5.03 16.75 0.30
CA SER A 196 -4.25 16.18 1.40
C SER A 196 -3.27 15.13 0.88
N ALA A 197 -2.10 15.00 1.52
CA ALA A 197 -1.10 14.00 1.15
C ALA A 197 -1.67 12.58 1.13
N LYS A 198 -2.62 12.27 2.02
CA LYS A 198 -3.30 10.96 2.07
C LYS A 198 -4.21 10.75 0.87
N GLU A 199 -5.00 11.77 0.50
CA GLU A 199 -5.94 11.71 -0.63
C GLU A 199 -5.19 11.61 -1.96
N LEU A 200 -4.12 12.40 -2.13
CA LEU A 200 -3.30 12.36 -3.33
C LEU A 200 -2.66 10.98 -3.53
N ARG A 201 -2.15 10.37 -2.45
CA ARG A 201 -1.59 9.00 -2.50
C ARG A 201 -2.65 7.96 -2.83
N ALA A 202 -3.84 8.05 -2.23
CA ALA A 202 -4.94 7.15 -2.51
C ALA A 202 -5.36 7.22 -3.99
N ARG A 203 -5.56 8.44 -4.52
CA ARG A 203 -5.89 8.65 -5.93
C ARG A 203 -4.80 8.11 -6.85
N LYS A 204 -3.53 8.41 -6.59
CA LYS A 204 -2.42 7.87 -7.39
C LYS A 204 -2.40 6.34 -7.46
N ARG A 205 -2.76 5.64 -6.37
CA ARG A 205 -2.90 4.17 -6.37
C ARG A 205 -4.08 3.69 -7.20
N HIS A 206 -5.24 4.34 -7.07
CA HIS A 206 -6.43 4.06 -7.89
C HIS A 206 -6.11 4.20 -9.39
N GLU A 207 -5.45 5.28 -9.77
CA GLU A 207 -5.11 5.57 -11.17
C GLU A 207 -4.00 4.65 -11.72
N ALA A 208 -3.10 4.19 -10.84
CA ALA A 208 -2.13 3.16 -11.21
C ALA A 208 -2.81 1.82 -11.57
N ARG A 209 -3.94 1.48 -10.94
CA ARG A 209 -4.73 0.28 -11.28
C ARG A 209 -5.38 0.43 -12.66
N HIS A 210 -5.92 1.61 -12.99
CA HIS A 210 -6.41 1.88 -14.35
C HIS A 210 -5.31 1.75 -15.39
N SER A 211 -4.11 2.26 -15.10
CA SER A 211 -2.96 2.10 -16.00
C SER A 211 -2.62 0.61 -16.24
N THR A 212 -2.78 -0.25 -15.23
CA THR A 212 -2.64 -1.70 -15.39
C THR A 212 -3.77 -2.30 -16.24
N GLN A 213 -5.02 -1.86 -16.08
CA GLN A 213 -6.13 -2.27 -16.95
C GLN A 213 -5.89 -1.90 -18.42
N TYR A 214 -5.37 -0.70 -18.68
CA TYR A 214 -4.91 -0.26 -20.01
C TYR A 214 -3.85 -1.22 -20.58
N ALA A 215 -2.88 -1.61 -19.76
CA ALA A 215 -1.84 -2.52 -20.19
C ALA A 215 -2.34 -3.95 -20.38
N ILE A 216 -3.33 -4.43 -19.63
CA ILE A 216 -3.87 -5.79 -19.81
C ILE A 216 -4.71 -5.87 -21.09
N LEU A 217 -5.68 -4.97 -21.22
CA LEU A 217 -6.66 -5.00 -22.31
C LEU A 217 -6.11 -4.40 -23.61
N GLY A 218 -5.09 -3.55 -23.52
CA GLY A 218 -4.61 -2.71 -24.63
C GLY A 218 -5.43 -1.43 -24.74
N GLY A 219 -4.78 -0.32 -25.05
CA GLY A 219 -5.36 1.01 -24.84
C GLY A 219 -6.69 1.28 -25.54
N THR A 220 -6.83 0.88 -26.80
CA THR A 220 -8.08 1.08 -27.56
C THR A 220 -9.22 0.20 -27.04
N ARG A 221 -8.93 -1.06 -26.68
CA ARG A 221 -9.94 -1.98 -26.15
C ARG A 221 -10.43 -1.57 -24.77
N PHE A 222 -9.50 -1.11 -23.92
CA PHE A 222 -9.86 -0.57 -22.62
C PHE A 222 -10.81 0.62 -22.76
N LEU A 223 -10.50 1.58 -23.64
CA LEU A 223 -11.36 2.75 -23.86
C LEU A 223 -12.77 2.33 -24.32
N VAL A 224 -12.88 1.40 -25.26
CA VAL A 224 -14.18 0.90 -25.72
C VAL A 224 -14.94 0.22 -24.58
N ALA A 225 -14.30 -0.70 -23.87
CA ALA A 225 -14.94 -1.44 -22.78
C ALA A 225 -15.37 -0.51 -21.63
N TYR A 226 -14.51 0.45 -21.26
CA TYR A 226 -14.82 1.45 -20.24
C TYR A 226 -15.99 2.36 -20.67
N SER A 227 -16.04 2.75 -21.94
CA SER A 227 -17.14 3.56 -22.50
C SER A 227 -18.47 2.79 -22.52
N VAL A 228 -18.44 1.50 -22.84
CA VAL A 228 -19.60 0.61 -22.78
C VAL A 228 -20.10 0.48 -21.34
N ASP A 229 -19.18 0.23 -20.40
CA ASP A 229 -19.51 0.14 -18.97
C ASP A 229 -20.09 1.45 -18.42
N TRP A 230 -19.55 2.60 -18.87
CA TRP A 230 -20.08 3.93 -18.55
C TRP A 230 -21.50 4.12 -19.10
N ALA A 231 -21.77 3.69 -20.33
CA ALA A 231 -23.08 3.79 -20.95
C ALA A 231 -24.12 2.90 -20.26
N ILE A 232 -23.76 1.66 -19.93
CA ILE A 232 -24.62 0.70 -19.21
C ILE A 232 -25.02 1.26 -17.84
N HIS A 233 -24.09 1.90 -17.14
CA HIS A 233 -24.31 2.42 -15.79
C HIS A 233 -24.69 3.91 -15.77
N HIS A 234 -25.06 4.50 -16.92
CA HIS A 234 -25.46 5.91 -17.06
C HIS A 234 -24.49 6.91 -16.41
N GLY A 235 -23.19 6.61 -16.47
CA GLY A 235 -22.14 7.42 -15.89
C GLY A 235 -21.97 7.33 -14.38
N ASN A 236 -22.64 6.40 -13.71
CA ASN A 236 -22.45 6.14 -12.29
C ASN A 236 -21.19 5.30 -12.03
N ARG A 237 -20.09 5.99 -11.67
CA ARG A 237 -18.78 5.38 -11.42
C ARG A 237 -18.76 4.36 -10.27
N THR A 238 -19.66 4.45 -9.29
CA THR A 238 -19.69 3.47 -8.18
C THR A 238 -20.22 2.10 -8.59
N HIS A 239 -20.88 2.00 -9.74
CA HIS A 239 -21.43 0.75 -10.28
C HIS A 239 -20.58 0.18 -11.42
N MET A 240 -19.72 1.01 -12.01
CA MET A 240 -18.81 0.59 -13.08
C MET A 240 -17.84 -0.48 -12.58
N TRP A 241 -17.71 -1.55 -13.37
CA TRP A 241 -16.86 -2.68 -13.09
C TRP A 241 -15.38 -2.26 -13.00
N PHE A 242 -14.93 -1.41 -13.92
CA PHE A 242 -13.54 -0.94 -13.96
C PHE A 242 -13.16 -0.09 -12.74
N GLU A 243 -14.08 0.76 -12.27
CA GLU A 243 -13.91 1.61 -11.10
C GLU A 243 -13.92 0.81 -9.80
N ARG A 244 -14.74 -0.25 -9.72
CA ARG A 244 -14.74 -1.21 -8.60
C ARG A 244 -13.43 -1.98 -8.52
N MET A 245 -12.92 -2.45 -9.65
CA MET A 245 -11.62 -3.10 -9.73
C MET A 245 -10.46 -2.16 -9.39
N ALA A 246 -10.58 -0.87 -9.73
CA ALA A 246 -9.60 0.15 -9.34
C ALA A 246 -9.74 0.59 -7.87
N GLY A 247 -10.81 0.20 -7.18
CA GLY A 247 -11.06 0.49 -5.76
C GLY A 247 -11.69 1.86 -5.55
N LEU A 248 -12.99 1.88 -5.27
CA LEU A 248 -13.82 3.10 -5.18
C LEU A 248 -13.37 4.08 -4.09
N HIS A 249 -13.00 3.57 -2.91
CA HIS A 249 -12.55 4.38 -1.78
C HIS A 249 -11.26 5.15 -2.11
N ASP A 250 -10.32 4.51 -2.81
CA ASP A 250 -9.07 5.16 -3.23
C ASP A 250 -9.29 6.22 -4.32
N GLY A 251 -10.35 6.05 -5.15
CA GLY A 251 -10.78 7.01 -6.17
C GLY A 251 -11.57 8.21 -5.61
N GLY A 252 -11.86 8.22 -4.30
CA GLY A 252 -12.68 9.25 -3.65
C GLY A 252 -14.15 9.18 -4.03
N TYR A 253 -14.65 7.98 -4.35
CA TYR A 253 -16.08 7.69 -4.52
C TYR A 253 -16.56 6.99 -3.25
N SER A 254 -16.92 7.80 -2.25
CA SER A 254 -17.54 7.39 -0.98
C SER A 254 -18.76 8.25 -0.72
#